data_AF-A0AAP8LA91-F1
#
_entry.id   AF-A0AAP8LA91-F1
#
_cell.length_a   1.000
_cell.length_b   1.000
_cell.length_c   1.000
_cell.angle_alpha   90.00
_cell.angle_beta   90.00
_cell.angle_gamma   90.00
#
_symmetry.space_group_name_H-M   'P 1'
#
loop_
_entity.id
_entity.type
_entity.pdbx_description
1 polymer ?
#
loop_
_entity_poly.entity_id
_entity_poly.type
_entity_poly.pdbx_seq_one_letter_code
_entity_poly.pdbx_strand_id
1 'polypeptide(L)'
;VADGKTKILLLRVGDKRQGVVGLYQPGLPGEQSPGLSVRFMGINNHAIASYLISLYCSLALLADDALAVLDDVEIGKYHDYPDTYK
;
A
#
# COMPACT_ATOMS: atom_id res chain seq x y z
N VAL A 1 12.03 9.95 4.93
CA VAL A 1 12.17 11.16 4.09
C VAL A 1 13.64 11.38 3.90
N ALA A 2 14.17 11.08 2.71
CA ALA A 2 15.54 11.47 2.39
C ALA A 2 15.51 13.00 2.18
N ASP A 3 16.24 13.73 3.03
CA ASP A 3 16.52 15.16 2.83
C ASP A 3 15.30 16.10 2.69
N GLY A 4 14.22 15.88 3.45
CA GLY A 4 13.03 16.75 3.38
C GLY A 4 12.26 16.67 2.05
N LYS A 5 12.56 15.69 1.20
CA LYS A 5 11.88 15.45 -0.08
C LYS A 5 11.04 14.18 -0.06
N THR A 6 9.94 14.19 -0.81
CA THR A 6 9.03 13.07 -0.97
C THR A 6 8.63 12.89 -2.44
N LYS A 7 7.81 11.87 -2.73
CA LYS A 7 7.19 11.64 -4.04
C LYS A 7 5.67 11.68 -3.89
N ILE A 8 4.97 12.13 -4.93
CA ILE A 8 3.51 12.05 -5.02
C ILE A 8 3.15 11.11 -6.18
N LEU A 9 2.24 10.17 -5.93
CA LEU A 9 1.78 9.23 -6.94
C LEU A 9 0.37 9.60 -7.38
N LEU A 10 0.12 9.52 -8.69
CA LEU A 10 -1.20 9.62 -9.31
C LEU A 10 -1.55 8.29 -9.95
N LEU A 11 -2.75 7.75 -9.65
CA LEU A 11 -3.17 6.44 -10.12
C LEU A 11 -4.55 6.51 -10.78
N ARG A 12 -4.69 5.86 -11.94
CA ARG A 12 -5.98 5.42 -12.49
C ARG A 12 -6.22 3.99 -12.01
N VAL A 13 -7.33 3.73 -11.34
CA VAL A 13 -7.61 2.41 -10.71
C VAL A 13 -8.72 1.66 -11.44
N GLY A 14 -8.59 0.33 -11.51
CA GLY A 14 -9.63 -0.59 -11.94
C GLY A 14 -9.43 -1.15 -13.35
N ASP A 15 -9.80 -2.42 -13.51
CA ASP A 15 -9.60 -3.19 -14.74
C ASP A 15 -10.30 -2.59 -15.96
N LYS A 16 -11.58 -2.23 -15.82
CA LYS A 16 -12.39 -1.60 -16.89
C LYS A 16 -11.78 -0.30 -17.45
N ARG A 17 -10.90 0.35 -16.70
CA ARG A 17 -10.25 1.60 -17.08
C ARG A 17 -8.80 1.39 -17.51
N GLN A 18 -8.37 0.14 -17.70
CA GLN A 18 -6.95 -0.22 -17.90
C GLN A 18 -6.06 0.48 -16.85
N GLY A 19 -6.51 0.42 -15.60
CA GLY A 19 -5.86 1.05 -14.47
C GLY A 19 -4.93 0.10 -13.72
N VAL A 20 -4.49 0.54 -12.55
CA VAL A 20 -3.81 -0.29 -11.56
C VAL A 20 -4.82 -1.21 -10.88
N VAL A 21 -4.45 -2.50 -10.74
CA VAL A 21 -5.26 -3.51 -10.06
C VAL A 21 -4.45 -4.25 -9.00
N GLY A 22 -5.08 -4.52 -7.86
CA GLY A 22 -4.52 -5.36 -6.82
C GLY A 22 -4.77 -6.84 -7.11
N LEU A 23 -3.77 -7.67 -6.88
CA LEU A 23 -3.85 -9.13 -7.00
C LEU A 23 -3.73 -9.73 -5.60
N TYR A 24 -4.55 -10.74 -5.32
CA TYR A 24 -4.51 -11.51 -4.09
C TYR A 24 -4.87 -12.97 -4.39
N GLN A 25 -4.45 -13.89 -3.51
CA GLN A 25 -4.80 -15.30 -3.65
C GLN A 25 -6.16 -15.58 -2.97
N PRO A 26 -7.20 -15.98 -3.71
CA PRO A 26 -8.48 -16.36 -3.11
C PRO A 26 -8.47 -17.80 -2.58
N GLY A 27 -9.36 -18.09 -1.63
CA GLY A 27 -9.62 -19.46 -1.17
C GLY A 27 -8.53 -20.01 -0.25
N LEU A 28 -7.91 -19.13 0.55
CA LEU A 28 -6.87 -19.54 1.47
C LEU A 28 -7.46 -20.29 2.67
N PRO A 29 -6.85 -21.40 3.11
CA PRO A 29 -7.24 -22.01 4.38
C PRO A 29 -7.04 -21.03 5.55
N GLY A 30 -8.10 -20.78 6.32
CA GLY A 30 -8.08 -19.79 7.41
C GLY A 30 -8.07 -18.33 6.93
N GLU A 31 -8.62 -18.06 5.74
CA GLU A 31 -8.79 -16.70 5.20
C GLU A 31 -9.68 -15.86 6.13
N GLN A 32 -9.16 -14.69 6.53
CA GLN A 32 -9.87 -13.71 7.37
C GLN A 32 -10.32 -12.49 6.54
N SER A 33 -9.51 -12.13 5.56
CA SER A 33 -9.72 -11.04 4.60
C SER A 33 -9.07 -11.43 3.27
N PRO A 34 -9.41 -10.77 2.13
CA PRO A 34 -8.84 -11.11 0.82
C PRO A 34 -7.31 -11.24 0.84
N GLY A 35 -6.81 -12.46 0.57
CA GLY A 35 -5.37 -12.75 0.54
C GLY A 35 -4.68 -12.85 1.91
N LEU A 36 -5.40 -12.66 3.03
CA LEU A 36 -4.88 -12.76 4.39
C LEU A 36 -5.36 -14.04 5.06
N SER A 37 -4.44 -14.92 5.43
CA SER A 37 -4.74 -16.14 6.18
C SER A 37 -4.09 -16.14 7.55
N VAL A 38 -4.83 -16.60 8.56
CA VAL A 38 -4.33 -16.82 9.92
C VAL A 38 -4.58 -18.27 10.31
N ARG A 39 -3.52 -19.00 10.67
CA ARG A 39 -3.60 -20.43 11.01
C ARG A 39 -2.94 -20.71 12.35
N PHE A 40 -3.60 -21.52 13.17
CA PHE A 40 -3.01 -22.03 14.39
C PHE A 40 -2.03 -23.17 14.07
N MET A 41 -0.80 -23.05 14.56
CA MET A 41 0.28 -24.01 14.33
C MET A 41 0.45 -25.00 15.50
N GLY A 42 -0.36 -24.87 16.57
CA GLY A 42 -0.27 -25.70 17.77
C GLY A 42 0.42 -25.02 18.94
N ILE A 43 0.62 -25.80 20.01
CA ILE A 43 1.33 -25.41 21.22
C ILE A 43 2.59 -26.28 21.33
N ASN A 44 3.76 -25.68 21.55
CA ASN A 44 5.00 -26.44 21.69
C ASN A 44 5.22 -26.96 23.14
N ASN A 45 6.29 -27.74 23.35
CA ASN A 45 6.64 -28.30 24.67
C ASN A 45 6.97 -27.24 25.75
N HIS A 46 7.09 -25.97 25.37
CA HIS A 46 7.28 -24.84 26.28
C HIS A 46 5.99 -24.04 26.51
N ALA A 47 4.84 -24.63 26.19
CA ALA A 47 3.52 -24.00 26.32
C ALA A 47 3.31 -22.72 25.46
N ILE A 48 4.07 -22.56 24.37
CA ILE A 48 3.91 -21.41 23.45
C ILE A 48 2.93 -21.77 22.33
N ALA A 49 1.81 -21.05 22.27
CA ALA A 49 0.86 -21.12 21.17
C ALA A 49 1.38 -20.30 19.96
N SER A 50 1.49 -20.94 18.80
CA SER A 50 2.00 -20.31 17.58
C SER A 50 0.91 -20.11 16.54
N TYR A 51 0.93 -18.96 15.87
CA TYR A 51 0.02 -18.63 14.77
C TYR A 51 0.82 -18.20 13.56
N LEU A 52 0.50 -18.75 12.40
CA LEU A 52 1.05 -18.33 11.12
C LEU A 52 0.10 -17.32 10.47
N ILE A 53 0.59 -16.10 10.28
CA ILE A 53 -0.09 -15.04 9.57
C ILE A 53 0.59 -14.90 8.21
N SER A 54 -0.18 -15.05 7.13
CA SER A 54 0.33 -14.93 5.76
C SER A 54 -0.54 -13.98 4.96
N LEU A 55 0.08 -13.01 4.31
CA LEU A 55 -0.56 -12.05 3.42
C LEU A 55 -0.01 -12.24 2.01
N TYR A 56 -0.88 -12.64 1.08
CA TYR A 56 -0.60 -12.81 -0.33
C TYR A 56 -1.15 -11.60 -1.08
N CYS A 57 -0.27 -10.67 -1.44
CA CYS A 57 -0.61 -9.50 -2.22
C CYS A 57 0.38 -9.26 -3.35
N SER A 58 -0.11 -8.71 -4.45
CA SER A 58 0.67 -8.17 -5.55
C SER A 58 -0.15 -7.06 -6.23
N LEU A 59 0.44 -6.39 -7.22
CA LEU A 59 -0.18 -5.29 -7.94
C LEU A 59 0.29 -5.32 -9.40
N ALA A 60 -0.64 -5.08 -10.32
CA ALA A 60 -0.36 -5.02 -11.75
C ALA A 60 -0.78 -3.67 -12.34
N LEU A 61 0.05 -3.19 -13.26
CA LEU A 61 -0.19 -2.03 -14.10
C LEU A 61 -0.73 -2.56 -15.44
N LEU A 62 -1.99 -2.27 -15.77
CA LEU A 62 -2.59 -2.75 -17.02
C LEU A 62 -2.21 -1.88 -18.24
N ALA A 63 -1.80 -0.64 -18.00
CA ALA A 63 -1.28 0.29 -19.00
C ALA A 63 -0.23 1.21 -18.36
N ASP A 64 0.75 1.64 -19.13
CA ASP A 64 1.87 2.47 -18.65
C ASP A 64 1.41 3.88 -18.21
N ASP A 65 0.31 4.38 -18.77
CA ASP A 65 -0.28 5.67 -18.43
C ASP A 65 -1.14 5.63 -17.15
N ALA A 66 -1.32 4.46 -16.54
CA ALA A 66 -2.15 4.29 -15.35
C ALA A 66 -1.50 4.80 -14.06
N LEU A 67 -0.19 5.08 -14.07
CA LEU A 67 0.59 5.53 -12.92
C LEU A 67 1.53 6.68 -13.34
N ALA A 68 1.52 7.75 -12.56
CA ALA A 68 2.53 8.81 -12.66
C ALA A 68 3.14 9.08 -11.29
N VAL A 69 4.41 9.46 -11.27
CA VAL A 69 5.16 9.81 -10.07
C VAL A 69 5.74 11.21 -10.25
N LEU A 70 5.36 12.13 -9.35
CA LEU A 70 6.05 13.40 -9.18
C LEU A 70 7.17 13.19 -8.16
N ASP A 71 8.40 13.32 -8.62
CA ASP A 71 9.60 13.18 -7.79
C ASP A 71 10.04 14.54 -7.20
N ASP A 72 10.98 14.50 -6.27
CA ASP A 72 11.64 15.68 -5.67
C ASP A 72 10.66 16.70 -5.04
N VAL A 73 9.57 16.22 -4.45
CA VAL A 73 8.57 17.08 -3.81
C VAL A 73 9.09 17.60 -2.47
N GLU A 74 9.33 18.90 -2.39
CA GLU A 74 9.81 19.59 -1.19
C GLU A 74 8.64 19.88 -0.22
N ILE A 75 8.76 19.44 1.03
CA ILE A 75 7.73 19.65 2.08
C ILE A 75 8.11 20.76 3.09
N GLY A 76 9.28 21.38 2.93
CA GLY A 76 9.80 22.41 3.84
C GLY A 76 9.48 23.86 3.47
N LYS A 77 8.69 24.09 2.41
CA LYS A 77 8.38 25.43 1.91
C LYS A 77 7.16 26.02 2.62
N TYR A 78 7.41 26.96 3.53
CA TYR A 78 6.37 27.72 4.23
C TYR A 78 6.16 29.08 3.56
N HIS A 79 4.90 29.47 3.39
CA HIS A 79 4.53 30.77 2.86
C HIS A 79 4.26 31.74 4.00
N ASP A 80 4.97 32.86 4.01
CA ASP A 80 4.69 34.00 4.89
C ASP A 80 3.75 34.96 4.15
N TYR A 81 2.50 35.06 4.63
CA TYR A 81 1.49 35.93 4.05
C TYR A 81 1.39 37.20 4.89
N PRO A 82 1.39 38.39 4.27
CA PRO A 82 1.22 39.63 5.01
C PRO A 82 -0.20 39.70 5.60
N ASP A 83 -0.31 40.05 6.88
CA ASP A 83 -1.58 40.27 7.59
C ASP A 83 -2.36 41.51 7.09
N THR A 84 -1.81 42.22 6.10
CA THR A 84 -2.39 43.43 5.52
C THR A 84 -2.67 43.22 4.04
N TYR A 85 -3.95 43.35 3.68
CA TYR A 85 -4.36 43.48 2.29
C TYR A 85 -4.08 44.92 1.84
N LYS A 86 -3.35 45.09 0.73
CA LYS A 86 -3.21 46.38 0.03
C LYS A 86 -4.36 46.58 -0.95
#